data_AF-A0A7J6T0B2-F1
#
_entry.id   AF-A0A7J6T0B2-F1
#
_cell.length_a   1.000
_cell.length_b   1.000
_cell.length_c   1.000
_cell.angle_alpha   90.00
_cell.angle_beta   90.00
_cell.angle_gamma   90.00
#
_symmetry.space_group_name_H-M   'P 1'
#
loop_
_entity.id
_entity.type
_entity.pdbx_description
1 polymer ?
#
loop_
_entity_poly.entity_id
_entity_poly.type
_entity_poly.pdbx_seq_one_letter_code
_entity_poly.pdbx_strand_id
1 'polypeptide(L)'
;MNTPPVNAPGPMFGLAIPGRPVITDFVQETETGWHVDVPNPSSISSFSVFLLRPVPSDTVGLGVYYTATTDGATFVGALSNAKPTDIFSPGWPLNPDIASMPAVRIGLAFEPSE
;
A
#
# COMPACT_ATOMS: atom_id res chain seq x y z
N MET A 1 -14.92 -14.19 -28.22
CA MET A 1 -14.11 -13.23 -27.44
C MET A 1 -14.86 -13.03 -26.13
N ASN A 2 -14.45 -13.73 -25.08
CA ASN A 2 -15.21 -13.75 -23.83
C ASN A 2 -14.95 -12.42 -23.09
N THR A 3 -15.96 -11.56 -23.05
CA THR A 3 -16.00 -10.42 -22.13
C THR A 3 -15.88 -10.97 -20.70
N PRO A 4 -14.94 -10.47 -19.88
CA PRO A 4 -14.88 -10.85 -18.47
C PRO A 4 -16.24 -10.56 -17.80
N PRO A 5 -16.70 -11.41 -16.87
CA PRO A 5 -17.93 -11.16 -16.13
C PRO A 5 -17.82 -9.82 -15.41
N VAL A 6 -18.86 -9.00 -15.50
CA VAL A 6 -18.96 -7.62 -14.97
C VAL A 6 -18.80 -7.54 -13.43
N ASN A 7 -18.63 -8.67 -12.75
CA ASN A 7 -18.72 -8.84 -11.30
C ASN A 7 -17.59 -9.66 -10.66
N ALA A 8 -16.42 -9.82 -11.31
CA ALA A 8 -15.23 -10.24 -10.56
C ALA A 8 -14.90 -9.15 -9.51
N PRO A 9 -14.64 -9.48 -8.24
CA PRO A 9 -14.07 -8.52 -7.31
C PRO A 9 -12.68 -8.14 -7.82
N GLY A 10 -12.62 -7.09 -8.63
CA GLY A 10 -11.38 -6.46 -9.05
C GLY A 10 -10.63 -5.88 -7.86
N PRO A 11 -9.33 -5.58 -8.03
CA PRO A 11 -8.49 -5.09 -6.97
C PRO A 11 -9.05 -3.80 -6.35
N MET A 12 -8.87 -3.65 -5.04
CA MET A 12 -9.32 -2.46 -4.29
C MET A 12 -8.26 -1.35 -4.29
N PHE A 13 -6.99 -1.73 -4.37
CA PHE A 13 -5.85 -0.83 -4.22
C PHE A 13 -4.82 -1.07 -5.32
N GLY A 14 -4.07 -0.02 -5.63
CA GLY A 14 -2.88 -0.12 -6.45
C GLY A 14 -1.68 0.51 -5.74
N LEU A 15 -0.51 -0.08 -6.00
CA LEU A 15 0.79 0.42 -5.59
C LEU A 15 1.64 0.66 -6.84
N ALA A 16 2.13 1.89 -6.98
CA ALA A 16 3.07 2.26 -8.02
C ALA A 16 4.42 2.64 -7.40
N ILE A 17 5.48 1.94 -7.81
CA ILE A 17 6.85 2.29 -7.49
C ILE A 17 7.51 2.73 -8.81
N PRO A 18 8.15 3.91 -8.88
CA PRO A 18 8.83 4.36 -10.09
C PRO A 18 9.78 3.30 -10.65
N GLY A 19 9.64 3.00 -11.95
CA GLY A 19 10.44 1.99 -12.64
C GLY A 19 10.00 0.53 -12.43
N ARG A 20 8.86 0.29 -11.76
CA ARG A 20 8.29 -1.06 -11.57
C ARG A 20 6.88 -1.16 -12.14
N PRO A 21 6.42 -2.38 -12.53
CA PRO A 21 5.01 -2.60 -12.84
C PRO A 21 4.10 -2.23 -11.66
N VAL A 22 2.88 -1.80 -11.96
CA VAL A 22 1.86 -1.54 -10.94
C VAL A 22 1.49 -2.87 -10.26
N ILE A 23 1.41 -2.82 -8.94
CA ILE A 23 1.03 -3.95 -8.08
C ILE A 23 -0.41 -3.75 -7.64
N THR A 24 -1.25 -4.77 -7.77
CA THR A 24 -2.67 -4.74 -7.36
C THR A 24 -3.09 -5.99 -6.58
N ASP A 25 -2.22 -6.99 -6.53
CA ASP A 25 -2.38 -8.29 -5.89
C ASP A 25 -1.95 -8.23 -4.42
N PHE A 26 -2.69 -7.45 -3.63
CA PHE A 26 -2.48 -7.39 -2.19
C PHE A 26 -3.02 -8.66 -1.52
N VAL A 27 -2.28 -9.19 -0.55
CA VAL A 27 -2.72 -10.29 0.31
C VAL A 27 -3.58 -9.72 1.42
N GLN A 28 -4.81 -10.21 1.56
CA GLN A 28 -5.66 -9.85 2.69
C GLN A 28 -5.26 -10.68 3.92
N GLU A 29 -4.90 -10.00 5.00
CA GLU A 29 -4.44 -10.62 6.26
C GLU A 29 -5.54 -10.58 7.33
N THR A 30 -6.37 -9.54 7.34
CA THR A 30 -7.53 -9.40 8.21
C THR A 30 -8.73 -8.88 7.42
N GLU A 31 -9.91 -8.80 8.05
CA GLU A 31 -11.11 -8.25 7.40
C GLU A 31 -10.89 -6.81 6.89
N THR A 32 -10.06 -6.04 7.59
CA THR A 32 -9.77 -4.62 7.30
C THR A 32 -8.32 -4.38 6.90
N GLY A 33 -7.52 -5.42 6.67
CA GLY A 33 -6.07 -5.32 6.55
C GLY A 33 -5.50 -6.11 5.38
N TRP A 34 -4.60 -5.46 4.63
CA TRP A 34 -3.94 -6.00 3.46
C TRP A 34 -2.44 -5.70 3.49
N HIS A 35 -1.64 -6.50 2.80
CA HIS A 35 -0.22 -6.21 2.62
C HIS A 35 0.32 -6.67 1.27
N VAL A 36 1.48 -6.13 0.92
CA VAL A 36 2.33 -6.66 -0.15
C VAL A 36 3.80 -6.50 0.23
N ASP A 37 4.62 -7.50 -0.09
CA ASP A 37 6.06 -7.46 0.14
C ASP A 37 6.75 -6.92 -1.12
N VAL A 38 7.52 -5.84 -0.96
CA VAL A 38 8.25 -5.22 -2.06
C VAL A 38 9.76 -5.40 -1.89
N PRO A 39 10.46 -5.95 -2.89
CA PRO A 39 11.88 -6.24 -2.76
C PRO A 39 12.72 -4.98 -2.95
N ASN A 40 13.98 -5.06 -2.51
CA ASN A 40 15.01 -4.06 -2.77
C ASN A 40 14.62 -2.62 -2.34
N PRO A 41 14.37 -2.38 -1.04
CA PRO A 41 14.02 -1.07 -0.50
C PRO A 41 15.06 0.01 -0.78
N SER A 42 16.35 -0.35 -0.92
CA SER A 42 17.42 0.60 -1.27
C SER A 42 17.16 1.37 -2.57
N SER A 43 16.35 0.82 -3.47
CA SER A 43 16.01 1.43 -4.77
C SER A 43 14.72 2.25 -4.75
N ILE A 44 13.98 2.28 -3.64
CA ILE A 44 12.65 2.87 -3.56
C ILE A 44 12.74 4.20 -2.81
N SER A 45 12.94 5.29 -3.55
CA SER A 45 12.90 6.65 -3.00
C SER A 45 11.49 7.09 -2.62
N SER A 46 10.51 6.65 -3.40
CA SER A 46 9.09 6.96 -3.20
C SER A 46 8.20 5.88 -3.79
N PHE A 47 6.96 5.81 -3.33
CA PHE A 47 5.91 5.00 -3.93
C PHE A 47 4.57 5.72 -3.82
N SER A 48 3.61 5.37 -4.67
CA SER A 48 2.24 5.87 -4.59
C SER A 48 1.29 4.74 -4.28
N VAL A 49 0.36 4.99 -3.34
CA VAL A 49 -0.81 4.14 -3.13
C VAL A 49 -2.02 4.87 -3.68
N PHE A 50 -2.93 4.12 -4.29
CA PHE A 50 -4.18 4.68 -4.81
C PHE A 50 -5.34 3.69 -4.70
N LEU A 51 -6.52 4.25 -4.51
CA LEU A 51 -7.78 3.52 -4.48
C LEU A 51 -8.22 3.19 -5.91
N LEU A 52 -8.45 1.92 -6.18
CA LEU A 52 -9.14 1.45 -7.40
C LEU A 52 -10.65 1.33 -7.16
N ARG A 53 -11.05 1.28 -5.89
CA ARG A 53 -12.44 1.30 -5.42
C ARG A 53 -12.55 2.23 -4.20
N PRO A 54 -13.68 2.90 -4.01
CA PRO A 54 -13.89 3.75 -2.84
C PRO A 54 -13.77 2.95 -1.54
N VAL A 55 -13.31 3.60 -0.47
CA VAL A 55 -13.38 3.07 0.89
C VAL A 55 -14.85 3.00 1.38
N PRO A 56 -15.19 2.13 2.35
CA PRO A 56 -16.58 1.78 2.66
C PRO A 56 -17.49 2.94 3.09
N SER A 57 -16.94 3.99 3.70
CA SER A 57 -17.67 5.19 4.11
C SER A 57 -16.74 6.39 4.22
N ASP A 58 -17.31 7.59 4.33
CA ASP A 58 -16.55 8.83 4.55
C ASP A 58 -16.02 8.98 5.98
N THR A 59 -16.41 8.07 6.88
CA THR A 59 -15.90 7.98 8.26
C THR A 59 -14.77 6.95 8.40
N VAL A 60 -14.26 6.44 7.27
CA VAL A 60 -13.19 5.45 7.20
C VAL A 60 -12.11 5.96 6.25
N GLY A 61 -10.86 5.86 6.68
CA GLY A 61 -9.67 6.07 5.86
C GLY A 61 -8.96 4.76 5.57
N LEU A 62 -7.99 4.81 4.65
CA LEU A 62 -7.02 3.75 4.42
C LEU A 62 -5.68 4.20 4.97
N GLY A 63 -5.29 3.68 6.14
CA GLY A 63 -3.95 3.85 6.68
C GLY A 63 -2.92 3.07 5.86
N VAL A 64 -1.78 3.70 5.59
CA VAL A 64 -0.64 3.15 4.85
C VAL A 64 0.53 3.00 5.82
N TYR A 65 1.08 1.80 5.86
CA TYR A 65 2.13 1.40 6.79
C TYR A 65 3.29 0.74 6.05
N TYR A 66 4.47 0.70 6.66
CA TYR A 66 5.51 -0.24 6.27
C TYR A 66 6.10 -0.99 7.47
N THR A 67 6.54 -2.22 7.23
CA THR A 67 7.31 -3.02 8.19
C THR A 67 8.59 -3.48 7.49
N ALA A 68 9.74 -3.10 8.06
CA ALA A 68 11.07 -3.44 7.52
C ALA A 68 11.94 -4.19 8.54
N THR A 69 11.77 -3.89 9.82
CA THR A 69 12.50 -4.49 10.94
C THR A 69 11.53 -5.20 11.88
N THR A 70 12.04 -5.78 12.96
CA THR A 70 11.24 -6.41 14.02
C THR A 70 10.47 -5.42 14.89
N ASP A 71 10.66 -4.11 14.70
CA ASP A 71 10.11 -3.06 15.57
C ASP A 71 8.63 -2.75 15.29
N GLY A 72 8.02 -3.47 14.35
CA GLY A 72 6.62 -3.36 14.01
C GLY A 72 6.34 -2.43 12.83
N ALA A 73 5.06 -2.15 12.62
CA ALA A 73 4.59 -1.33 11.51
C ALA A 73 4.78 0.17 11.80
N THR A 74 5.37 0.88 10.85
CA THR A 74 5.51 2.35 10.86
C THR A 74 4.43 2.97 9.99
N PHE A 75 3.66 3.92 10.55
CA PHE A 75 2.68 4.69 9.79
C PHE A 75 3.36 5.64 8.81
N VAL A 76 2.83 5.70 7.59
CA VAL A 76 3.38 6.52 6.49
C VAL A 76 2.42 7.65 6.12
N GLY A 77 1.13 7.38 6.17
CA GLY A 77 0.08 8.33 5.80
C GLY A 77 -1.25 7.63 5.57
N ALA A 78 -2.24 8.36 5.07
CA ALA A 78 -3.58 7.82 4.85
C ALA A 78 -4.23 8.36 3.57
N LEU A 79 -5.16 7.56 3.02
CA LEU A 79 -6.03 7.89 1.90
C LEU A 79 -7.49 7.92 2.34
N SER A 80 -8.34 8.59 1.57
CA SER A 80 -9.79 8.60 1.75
C SER A 80 -10.50 8.70 0.41
N ASN A 81 -11.83 8.65 0.39
CA ASN A 81 -12.60 8.92 -0.83
C ASN A 81 -12.34 10.32 -1.40
N ALA A 82 -12.08 11.32 -0.54
CA ALA A 82 -11.75 12.68 -0.94
C ALA A 82 -10.30 12.84 -1.44
N LYS A 83 -9.39 12.00 -0.94
CA LYS A 83 -7.98 11.93 -1.35
C LYS A 83 -7.61 10.48 -1.68
N PRO A 84 -7.99 9.99 -2.87
CA PRO A 84 -7.89 8.57 -3.20
C PRO A 84 -6.48 8.14 -3.61
N THR A 85 -5.51 9.05 -3.66
CA THR A 85 -4.12 8.77 -4.00
C THR A 85 -3.18 9.71 -3.28
N ASP A 86 -1.98 9.22 -2.97
CA ASP A 86 -0.88 10.02 -2.46
C ASP A 86 0.47 9.41 -2.85
N ILE A 87 1.54 10.18 -2.68
CA ILE A 87 2.92 9.76 -2.90
C ILE A 87 3.67 9.84 -1.57
N PHE A 88 4.28 8.74 -1.19
CA PHE A 88 5.02 8.61 0.06
C PHE A 88 6.51 8.49 -0.22
N SER A 89 7.33 9.17 0.59
CA SER A 89 8.79 9.15 0.52
C SER A 89 9.35 8.66 1.85
N PRO A 90 9.45 7.33 2.07
CA PRO A 90 9.69 6.77 3.40
C PRO A 90 11.15 6.86 3.85
N GLY A 91 12.06 7.36 3.00
CA GLY A 91 13.47 7.51 3.34
C GLY A 91 14.26 6.20 3.41
N TRP A 92 13.70 5.07 2.96
CA TRP A 92 14.35 3.75 3.03
C TRP A 92 15.78 3.72 2.46
N PRO A 93 16.09 4.35 1.30
CA PRO A 93 17.46 4.34 0.77
C PRO A 93 18.49 5.06 1.66
N LEU A 94 18.04 5.95 2.55
CA LEU A 94 18.89 6.73 3.45
C LEU A 94 19.04 6.07 4.83
N ASN A 95 18.26 5.02 5.12
CA ASN A 95 18.35 4.24 6.34
C ASN A 95 19.10 2.92 6.04
N PRO A 96 20.36 2.75 6.47
CA PRO A 96 21.16 1.55 6.16
C PRO A 96 20.52 0.24 6.60
N ASP A 97 19.83 0.24 7.75
CA ASP A 97 19.18 -0.95 8.29
C ASP A 97 18.04 -1.40 7.38
N ILE A 98 17.21 -0.46 6.92
CA ILE A 98 16.12 -0.77 5.99
C ILE A 98 16.65 -1.05 4.58
N ALA A 99 17.61 -0.27 4.09
CA ALA A 99 18.16 -0.40 2.75
C ALA A 99 18.82 -1.77 2.52
N SER A 100 19.37 -2.37 3.58
CA SER A 100 19.98 -3.71 3.54
C SER A 100 18.96 -4.86 3.60
N MET A 101 17.68 -4.59 3.90
CA MET A 101 16.65 -5.63 3.94
C MET A 101 16.35 -6.17 2.54
N PRO A 102 16.08 -7.49 2.41
CA PRO A 102 15.73 -8.08 1.12
C PRO A 102 14.40 -7.53 0.57
N ALA A 103 13.46 -7.21 1.47
CA ALA A 103 12.16 -6.66 1.17
C ALA A 103 11.64 -5.82 2.34
N VAL A 104 10.64 -4.98 2.06
CA VAL A 104 9.81 -4.32 3.06
C VAL A 104 8.35 -4.68 2.79
N ARG A 105 7.57 -4.85 3.85
CA ARG A 105 6.13 -5.05 3.74
C ARG A 105 5.45 -3.70 3.73
N ILE A 106 4.61 -3.43 2.73
CA ILE A 106 3.68 -2.30 2.73
C ILE A 106 2.33 -2.83 3.20
N GLY A 107 1.85 -2.30 4.33
CA GLY A 107 0.55 -2.64 4.91
C GLY A 107 -0.49 -1.56 4.63
N LEU A 108 -1.73 -1.98 4.42
CA LEU A 108 -2.90 -1.13 4.25
C LEU A 108 -3.96 -1.56 5.25
N ALA A 109 -4.58 -0.62 5.96
CA ALA A 109 -5.64 -0.92 6.91
C ALA A 109 -6.78 0.09 6.81
N PHE A 110 -8.02 -0.39 6.85
CA PHE A 110 -9.16 0.49 7.09
C PHE A 110 -9.21 0.92 8.54
N GLU A 111 -9.28 2.23 8.74
CA GLU A 111 -9.26 2.86 10.06
C GLU A 111 -10.35 3.92 10.16
N PRO A 112 -10.92 4.17 11.35
CA PRO A 112 -11.82 5.30 11.55
C PRO A 112 -11.11 6.60 11.18
N SER A 113 -11.74 7.45 10.38
CA SER A 113 -11.29 8.82 10.18
C SER A 113 -11.88 9.69 11.30
N GLU A 114 -11.03 10.30 12.13
CA GLU A 114 -11.46 11.34 13.08
C GLU A 114 -11.93 12.62 12.38
#